data_AF-X0WN29-F1
#
_entry.id   AF-X0WN29-F1
#
_cell.length_a   1.000
_cell.length_b   1.000
_cell.length_c   1.000
_cell.angle_alpha   90.00
_cell.angle_beta   90.00
_cell.angle_gamma   90.00
#
_symmetry.space_group_name_H-M   'P 1'
#
loop_
_entity.id
_entity.type
_entity.pdbx_description
1 polymer ?
#
loop_
_entity_poly.entity_id
_entity_poly.type
_entity_poly.pdbx_seq_one_letter_code
_entity_poly.pdbx_strand_id
1 'polypeptide(L)'
;MSEQKVVNSWNEWDPLKRVIVGRSGGTNIPAPEPAWWYDQPEGGFPLGLHGPFPQEMYDRANEQMADFVQVLEARGIIVDRVHLHPMMHDRRPVSTPDWTQLSQHGVNNPRDVFVVVGNEIMEATASRRSRWYE
;
A
#
# COMPACT_ATOMS: atom_id res chain seq x y z
N MET A 1 10.32 -27.81 4.09
CA MET A 1 10.66 -26.74 5.05
C MET A 1 10.69 -25.45 4.26
N SER A 2 9.89 -24.45 4.61
CA SER A 2 9.97 -23.16 3.91
C SER A 2 11.36 -22.57 4.17
N GLU A 3 12.06 -22.20 3.10
CA GLU A 3 13.34 -21.53 3.18
C GLU A 3 13.22 -20.28 4.07
N GLN A 4 14.13 -20.11 5.04
CA GLN A 4 14.08 -19.00 5.98
C GLN A 4 14.24 -17.68 5.22
N LYS A 5 13.25 -16.77 5.36
CA LYS A 5 13.34 -15.45 4.74
C LYS A 5 14.40 -14.62 5.47
N VAL A 6 15.38 -14.10 4.74
CA VAL A 6 16.43 -13.20 5.26
C VAL A 6 16.09 -11.76 4.88
N VAL A 7 16.10 -10.86 5.86
CA VAL A 7 16.04 -9.42 5.66
C VAL A 7 17.47 -8.88 5.67
N ASN A 8 17.87 -8.21 4.59
CA ASN A 8 19.19 -7.58 4.50
C ASN A 8 19.21 -6.49 3.41
N SER A 9 19.03 -5.23 3.80
CA SER A 9 19.07 -4.08 2.88
C SER A 9 19.68 -2.87 3.58
N TRP A 10 20.78 -2.34 3.06
CA TRP A 10 21.49 -1.18 3.63
C TRP A 10 21.43 0.08 2.77
N ASN A 11 21.04 -0.06 1.51
CA ASN A 11 20.97 1.01 0.54
C ASN A 11 19.95 0.65 -0.56
N GLU A 12 19.76 1.56 -1.51
CA GLU A 12 18.73 1.45 -2.54
C GLU A 12 19.27 1.00 -3.91
N TRP A 13 20.53 0.52 -3.99
CA TRP A 13 21.19 0.22 -5.28
C TRP A 13 21.94 -1.12 -5.33
N ASP A 14 22.21 -1.77 -4.20
CA ASP A 14 22.77 -3.12 -4.19
C ASP A 14 21.86 -4.09 -4.96
N PRO A 15 22.40 -5.19 -5.53
CA PRO A 15 21.60 -6.14 -6.31
C PRO A 15 20.38 -6.66 -5.54
N LEU A 16 19.19 -6.31 -6.04
CA LEU A 16 17.92 -6.69 -5.42
C LEU A 16 17.69 -8.20 -5.54
N LYS A 17 17.41 -8.87 -4.42
CA LYS A 17 17.16 -10.33 -4.37
C LYS A 17 15.70 -10.69 -4.11
N ARG A 18 15.04 -9.92 -3.25
CA ARG A 18 13.65 -10.11 -2.86
C ARG A 18 13.00 -8.75 -2.60
N VAL A 19 11.73 -8.59 -2.98
CA VAL A 19 10.98 -7.36 -2.78
C VAL A 19 9.53 -7.66 -2.41
N ILE A 20 8.93 -6.80 -1.60
CA ILE A 20 7.49 -6.80 -1.33
C ILE A 20 6.84 -5.81 -2.29
N VAL A 21 5.90 -6.29 -3.09
CA VAL A 21 5.08 -5.46 -3.98
C VAL A 21 3.66 -5.39 -3.44
N GLY A 22 3.10 -4.17 -3.41
CA GLY A 22 1.75 -3.90 -2.95
C GLY A 22 0.66 -4.55 -3.80
N ARG A 23 -0.59 -4.15 -3.53
CA ARG A 23 -1.77 -4.52 -4.33
C ARG A 23 -2.64 -3.28 -4.56
N SER A 24 -3.17 -3.14 -5.77
CA SER A 24 -4.28 -2.21 -6.00
C SER A 24 -5.55 -2.70 -5.29
N GLY A 25 -5.72 -4.03 -5.14
CA GLY A 25 -6.81 -4.66 -4.38
C GLY A 25 -6.80 -4.23 -2.93
N GLY A 26 -7.93 -3.69 -2.45
CA GLY A 26 -8.05 -3.16 -1.08
C GLY A 26 -7.52 -1.75 -0.90
N THR A 27 -7.04 -1.09 -1.97
CA THR A 27 -6.69 0.33 -1.95
C THR A 27 -7.91 1.17 -2.32
N ASN A 28 -8.17 2.17 -1.50
CA ASN A 28 -9.32 3.05 -1.50
C ASN A 28 -8.85 4.51 -1.40
N ILE A 29 -9.72 5.38 -1.88
CA ILE A 29 -9.69 6.80 -1.59
C ILE A 29 -10.06 6.96 -0.11
N PRO A 30 -9.17 7.57 0.69
CA PRO A 30 -9.44 7.76 2.11
C PRO A 30 -10.56 8.79 2.28
N ALA A 31 -11.40 8.57 3.29
CA ALA A 31 -12.38 9.57 3.70
C ALA A 31 -11.66 10.85 4.18
N PRO A 32 -12.31 12.03 4.02
CA PRO A 32 -11.67 13.31 4.33
C PRO A 32 -11.06 13.34 5.73
N GLU A 33 -9.80 13.76 5.82
CA GLU A 33 -9.08 13.93 7.08
C GLU A 33 -8.08 15.08 6.99
N PRO A 34 -7.62 15.67 8.12
CA PRO A 34 -6.74 16.84 8.08
C PRO A 34 -5.40 16.62 7.35
N ALA A 35 -4.90 15.37 7.35
CA ALA A 35 -3.62 15.00 6.77
C ALA A 35 -3.71 14.51 5.30
N TRP A 36 -4.87 14.71 4.65
CA TRP A 36 -5.11 14.31 3.27
C TRP A 36 -5.88 15.38 2.49
N TRP A 37 -5.33 15.76 1.34
CA TRP A 37 -6.01 16.58 0.33
C TRP A 37 -5.57 16.11 -1.06
N TYR A 38 -6.39 16.39 -2.07
CA TYR A 38 -6.01 16.17 -3.46
C TYR A 38 -5.29 17.41 -3.99
N ASP A 39 -4.08 17.22 -4.52
CA ASP A 39 -3.29 18.30 -5.14
C ASP A 39 -3.92 18.83 -6.44
N GLN A 40 -4.92 18.12 -6.98
CA GLN A 40 -5.65 18.44 -8.21
C GLN A 40 -7.17 18.46 -7.97
N PRO A 41 -7.71 19.51 -7.31
CA PRO A 41 -9.14 19.59 -7.02
C PRO A 41 -10.01 19.68 -8.28
N GLU A 42 -9.46 20.14 -9.42
CA GLU A 42 -10.16 20.20 -10.71
C GLU A 42 -10.00 18.93 -11.56
N GLY A 43 -9.11 18.00 -11.16
CA GLY A 43 -8.63 16.86 -11.96
C GLY A 43 -9.59 15.68 -12.12
N GLY A 44 -10.87 15.83 -11.78
CA GLY A 44 -11.85 14.76 -11.82
C GLY A 44 -11.83 13.86 -10.58
N PHE A 45 -12.29 12.61 -10.73
CA PHE A 45 -12.56 11.69 -9.62
C PHE A 45 -11.33 11.49 -8.69
N PRO A 46 -11.51 11.52 -7.35
CA PRO A 46 -12.78 11.64 -6.63
C PRO A 46 -13.01 13.06 -6.09
N LEU A 47 -13.63 13.91 -6.89
CA LEU A 47 -14.22 15.15 -6.40
C LEU A 47 -15.37 14.84 -5.44
N GLY A 48 -15.13 14.99 -4.14
CA GLY A 48 -16.14 14.89 -3.07
C GLY A 48 -16.56 13.46 -2.66
N LEU A 49 -15.87 12.42 -3.15
CA LEU A 49 -16.18 11.03 -2.83
C LEU A 49 -15.00 10.32 -2.15
N HIS A 50 -15.29 9.31 -1.35
CA HIS A 50 -14.30 8.39 -0.78
C HIS A 50 -14.78 6.94 -0.95
N GLY A 51 -13.87 5.98 -0.86
CA GLY A 51 -14.14 4.57 -1.15
C GLY A 51 -13.35 4.04 -2.35
N PRO A 52 -13.88 3.08 -3.13
CA PRO A 52 -13.08 2.43 -4.17
C PRO A 52 -12.73 3.37 -5.32
N PHE A 53 -11.57 3.12 -5.92
CA PHE A 53 -11.26 3.66 -7.24
C PHE A 53 -12.22 3.11 -8.31
N PRO A 54 -12.42 3.81 -9.45
CA PRO A 54 -13.28 3.31 -10.52
C PRO A 54 -12.74 1.97 -11.02
N GLN A 55 -13.64 1.04 -11.35
CA GLN A 55 -13.28 -0.34 -11.70
C GLN A 55 -12.26 -0.40 -12.84
N GLU A 56 -12.44 0.40 -13.89
CA GLU A 56 -11.50 0.48 -15.01
C GLU A 56 -10.08 0.91 -14.57
N MET A 57 -9.97 1.88 -13.66
CA MET A 57 -8.68 2.32 -13.12
C MET A 57 -8.02 1.21 -12.30
N TYR A 58 -8.82 0.51 -11.49
CA TYR A 58 -8.38 -0.63 -10.70
C TYR A 58 -7.86 -1.78 -11.58
N ASP A 59 -8.58 -2.13 -12.64
CA ASP A 59 -8.23 -3.20 -13.56
C ASP A 59 -6.92 -2.87 -14.30
N ARG A 60 -6.81 -1.65 -14.83
CA ARG A 60 -5.57 -1.17 -15.47
C ARG A 60 -4.38 -1.16 -14.51
N ALA A 61 -4.58 -0.76 -13.26
CA ALA A 61 -3.52 -0.79 -12.26
C ALA A 61 -3.09 -2.23 -11.91
N ASN A 62 -4.03 -3.18 -11.89
CA ASN A 62 -3.70 -4.59 -11.69
C ASN A 62 -2.88 -5.16 -12.85
N GLU A 63 -3.27 -4.88 -14.09
CA GLU A 63 -2.53 -5.31 -15.28
C GLU A 63 -1.09 -4.78 -15.24
N GLN A 64 -0.92 -3.47 -15.04
CA GLN A 64 0.40 -2.84 -14.95
C GLN A 64 1.25 -3.41 -13.81
N MET A 65 0.64 -3.70 -12.66
CA MET A 65 1.34 -4.29 -11.54
C MET A 65 1.72 -5.74 -11.79
N ALA A 66 0.88 -6.52 -12.47
CA ALA A 66 1.20 -7.88 -12.88
C ALA A 66 2.38 -7.90 -13.85
N ASP A 67 2.41 -6.98 -14.81
CA ASP A 67 3.54 -6.83 -15.74
C ASP A 67 4.82 -6.43 -15.02
N PHE A 68 4.74 -5.50 -14.05
CA PHE A 68 5.89 -5.11 -13.24
C PHE A 68 6.46 -6.28 -12.44
N VAL A 69 5.59 -7.10 -11.84
CA VAL A 69 6.01 -8.32 -11.12
C VAL A 69 6.71 -9.29 -12.07
N GLN A 70 6.16 -9.53 -13.26
CA GLN A 70 6.78 -10.40 -14.26
C GLN A 70 8.17 -9.91 -14.68
N VAL A 71 8.37 -8.60 -14.83
CA VAL A 71 9.69 -8.02 -15.15
C VAL A 71 10.70 -8.27 -14.03
N LEU A 72 10.29 -8.18 -12.76
CA LEU A 72 11.16 -8.45 -11.62
C LEU A 72 11.53 -9.94 -11.55
N GLU A 73 10.55 -10.82 -11.67
CA GLU A 73 10.74 -12.27 -11.62
C GLU A 73 11.61 -12.77 -12.78
N ALA A 74 11.43 -12.21 -14.00
CA ALA A 74 12.28 -12.51 -15.16
C ALA A 74 13.76 -12.12 -14.95
N ARG A 75 14.04 -11.20 -14.01
CA ARG A 75 15.40 -10.81 -13.59
C ARG A 75 15.93 -11.65 -12.42
N GLY A 76 15.19 -12.68 -11.99
CA GLY A 76 15.57 -13.55 -10.88
C GLY A 76 15.27 -12.97 -9.49
N ILE A 77 14.47 -11.90 -9.40
CA ILE A 77 14.08 -11.28 -8.14
C ILE A 77 12.86 -12.00 -7.60
N ILE A 78 12.89 -12.39 -6.32
CA ILE A 78 11.74 -13.01 -5.65
C ILE A 78 10.74 -11.92 -5.27
N VAL A 79 9.49 -12.04 -5.71
CA VAL A 79 8.44 -11.09 -5.36
C VAL A 79 7.50 -11.69 -4.32
N ASP A 80 7.42 -11.06 -3.15
CA ASP A 80 6.36 -11.28 -2.17
C ASP A 80 5.23 -10.26 -2.39
N ARG A 81 3.98 -10.68 -2.22
CA ARG A 81 2.81 -9.79 -2.33
C ARG A 81 2.18 -9.59 -0.96
N VAL A 82 1.77 -8.36 -0.67
CA VAL A 82 1.08 -8.03 0.59
C VAL A 82 -0.15 -8.91 0.82
N HIS A 83 -0.36 -9.32 2.07
CA HIS A 83 -1.59 -9.97 2.51
C HIS A 83 -2.61 -8.91 2.88
N LEU A 84 -3.84 -9.05 2.39
CA LEU A 84 -4.88 -8.05 2.65
C LEU A 84 -5.43 -8.23 4.06
N HIS A 85 -5.27 -7.20 4.89
CA HIS A 85 -5.99 -7.11 6.15
C HIS A 85 -7.48 -6.87 5.88
N PRO A 86 -8.43 -7.52 6.59
CA PRO A 86 -9.87 -7.35 6.35
C PRO A 86 -10.34 -5.88 6.36
N MET A 87 -9.71 -5.02 7.18
CA MET A 87 -10.03 -3.58 7.24
C MET A 87 -9.87 -2.86 5.90
N MET A 88 -8.97 -3.36 5.04
CA MET A 88 -8.69 -2.76 3.71
C MET A 88 -9.75 -3.11 2.68
N HIS A 89 -10.43 -4.25 2.86
CA HIS A 89 -11.47 -4.71 1.94
C HIS A 89 -12.86 -4.23 2.36
N ASP A 90 -13.19 -4.32 3.64
CA ASP A 90 -14.54 -4.10 4.14
C ASP A 90 -14.92 -2.62 4.26
N ARG A 91 -13.95 -1.70 4.07
CA ARG A 91 -14.11 -0.24 4.18
C ARG A 91 -14.79 0.18 5.48
N ARG A 92 -14.49 -0.54 6.56
CA ARG A 92 -15.09 -0.30 7.86
C ARG A 92 -14.53 0.98 8.48
N PRO A 93 -15.37 1.82 9.11
CA PRO A 93 -14.89 2.90 9.93
C PRO A 93 -14.01 2.38 11.06
N VAL A 94 -12.99 3.16 11.40
CA VAL A 94 -12.08 2.92 12.52
C VAL A 94 -12.20 4.09 13.46
N SER A 95 -12.29 3.82 14.76
CA SER A 95 -12.33 4.86 15.77
C SER A 95 -11.31 4.58 16.87
N THR A 96 -10.66 5.64 17.30
CA THR A 96 -9.93 5.75 18.56
C THR A 96 -10.73 6.68 19.49
N PRO A 97 -10.29 6.90 20.75
CA PRO A 97 -10.89 7.93 21.61
C PRO A 97 -10.80 9.35 21.03
N ASP A 98 -9.83 9.62 20.16
CA ASP A 98 -9.51 10.98 19.69
C ASP A 98 -10.12 11.29 18.31
N TRP A 99 -10.37 10.27 17.49
CA TRP A 99 -10.87 10.46 16.14
C TRP A 99 -11.59 9.22 15.59
N THR A 100 -12.44 9.48 14.60
CA THR A 100 -13.03 8.46 13.75
C THR A 100 -12.61 8.70 12.30
N GLN A 101 -12.28 7.63 11.58
CA GLN A 101 -12.00 7.66 10.16
C GLN A 101 -12.91 6.66 9.44
N LEU A 102 -13.60 7.11 8.38
CA LEU A 102 -14.68 6.36 7.74
C LEU A 102 -14.19 5.30 6.74
N SER A 103 -12.94 5.39 6.28
CA SER A 103 -12.31 4.37 5.45
C SER A 103 -10.79 4.33 5.62
N GLN A 104 -10.20 3.15 5.40
CA GLN A 104 -8.74 3.00 5.32
C GLN A 104 -8.23 3.31 3.90
N HIS A 105 -6.95 3.66 3.78
CA HIS A 105 -6.33 4.03 2.52
C HIS A 105 -6.02 2.79 1.67
N GLY A 106 -4.93 2.07 1.90
CA GLY A 106 -4.67 0.91 1.04
C GLY A 106 -3.43 0.13 1.40
N VAL A 107 -3.03 -0.73 0.48
CA VAL A 107 -1.86 -1.62 0.64
C VAL A 107 -0.93 -1.56 -0.58
N ASN A 108 -1.15 -0.57 -1.44
CA ASN A 108 -0.43 -0.44 -2.69
C ASN A 108 1.01 0.05 -2.49
N ASN A 109 1.26 0.79 -1.40
CA ASN A 109 2.52 1.50 -1.17
C ASN A 109 3.22 1.00 0.11
N PRO A 110 3.76 -0.24 0.15
CA PRO A 110 4.44 -0.78 1.33
C PRO A 110 5.58 0.13 1.86
N ARG A 111 6.23 0.86 0.95
CA ARG A 111 7.38 1.73 1.26
C ARG A 111 7.04 2.87 2.22
N ASP A 112 5.78 3.26 2.27
CA ASP A 112 5.39 4.42 3.08
C ASP A 112 5.28 4.10 4.58
N VAL A 113 4.98 2.84 4.91
CA VAL A 113 4.72 2.39 6.28
C VAL A 113 5.77 1.41 6.80
N PHE A 114 6.63 0.87 5.93
CA PHE A 114 7.75 0.03 6.31
C PHE A 114 9.07 0.55 5.75
N VAL A 115 10.11 0.55 6.58
CA VAL A 115 11.49 0.74 6.14
C VAL A 115 12.34 -0.46 6.55
N VAL A 116 13.27 -0.85 5.68
CA VAL A 116 14.25 -1.90 5.97
C VAL A 116 15.59 -1.23 6.26
N VAL A 117 16.16 -1.51 7.43
CA VAL A 117 17.49 -1.02 7.81
C VAL A 117 18.34 -2.21 8.25
N GLY A 118 19.28 -2.60 7.39
CA GLY A 118 20.06 -3.81 7.59
C GLY A 118 19.16 -5.03 7.64
N ASN A 119 19.09 -5.68 8.79
CA ASN A 119 18.33 -6.90 9.03
C ASN A 119 16.99 -6.69 9.75
N GLU A 120 16.55 -5.45 9.92
CA GLU A 120 15.31 -5.09 10.61
C GLU A 120 14.29 -4.47 9.65
N ILE A 121 13.02 -4.82 9.84
CA ILE A 121 11.87 -4.13 9.22
C ILE A 121 11.23 -3.30 10.33
N MET A 122 11.14 -1.99 10.13
CA MET A 122 10.52 -1.07 11.08
C MET A 122 9.18 -0.58 10.54
N GLU A 123 8.16 -0.61 11.39
CA GLU A 123 6.84 -0.02 11.16
C GLU A 123 6.85 1.47 11.48
N ALA A 124 6.45 2.30 10.51
CA ALA A 124 6.36 3.73 10.69
C ALA A 124 5.10 4.10 11.49
N THR A 125 5.23 5.08 12.38
CA THR A 125 4.09 5.69 13.07
C THR A 125 3.38 6.68 12.15
N ALA A 126 2.55 6.17 11.23
CA ALA A 126 1.87 6.97 10.23
C ALA A 126 1.06 8.13 10.85
N SER A 127 1.05 9.27 10.17
CA SER A 127 0.33 10.48 10.62
C SER A 127 -1.09 10.61 10.08
N ARG A 128 -1.45 9.78 9.08
CA ARG A 128 -2.78 9.74 8.47
C ARG A 128 -3.64 8.71 9.17
N ARG A 129 -4.84 9.11 9.60
CA ARG A 129 -5.85 8.26 10.25
C ARG A 129 -6.29 7.11 9.35
N SER A 130 -6.32 7.33 8.03
CA SER A 130 -6.66 6.31 7.04
C SER A 130 -5.62 5.19 6.91
N ARG A 131 -4.44 5.30 7.54
CA ARG A 131 -3.36 4.30 7.45
C ARG A 131 -3.15 3.53 8.75
N TRP A 132 -4.17 3.49 9.61
CA TRP A 132 -4.05 2.93 10.96
C TRP A 132 -3.90 1.40 10.98
N TYR A 133 -4.50 0.71 10.01
CA TYR A 133 -4.38 -0.75 9.84
C TYR A 133 -3.56 -1.15 8.62
N GLU A 134 -2.69 -0.26 8.15
CA GLU A 134 -1.83 -0.49 6.98
C GLU A 134 -0.58 -1.29 7.29
#